data_AF-A0A839LBZ9-F1
#
_entry.id   AF-A0A839LBZ9-F1
#
_cell.length_a   1.000
_cell.length_b   1.000
_cell.length_c   1.000
_cell.angle_alpha   90.00
_cell.angle_beta   90.00
_cell.angle_gamma   90.00
#
_symmetry.space_group_name_H-M   'P 1'
#
loop_
_entity.id
_entity.type
_entity.pdbx_description
1 polymer ?
#
loop_
_entity_poly.entity_id
_entity_poly.type
_entity_poly.pdbx_seq_one_letter_code
_entity_poly.pdbx_strand_id
1 'polypeptide(L)'
;MMKLIAFCLLWLASFSSQAFESGSITRVSDAVLRIEGVLTPAVSRRFYELIDDKVKLIQISSEGGVTESGLEIAEEIQRRSLDIEIEDFCASSCANYLFIAGNRKFIKSGAIIGWHGGHSFTPFRPGLDSQVRLEEKKIILQREQLLYAKAGVSVDLIVYSGILTVGALKEGLVRRDYTLWCPSVAELERLGVKNIVSSGSWGGSREIEERLNALGYLGQSVYVGKAYSYIPEAFLIEKR
;
A
#
# COMPACT_ATOMS: atom_id res chain seq x y z
N MET A 1 -50.82 48.07 9.59
CA MET A 1 -50.79 46.68 9.10
C MET A 1 -49.34 46.20 9.10
N MET A 2 -48.99 45.37 10.09
CA MET A 2 -47.70 44.69 10.21
C MET A 2 -47.45 43.78 9.01
N LYS A 3 -46.26 43.88 8.39
CA LYS A 3 -45.69 42.77 7.62
C LYS A 3 -44.57 42.16 8.46
N LEU A 4 -44.84 40.99 9.05
CA LEU A 4 -43.83 40.14 9.65
C LEU A 4 -42.84 39.73 8.55
N ILE A 5 -41.58 40.09 8.71
CA ILE A 5 -40.48 39.50 7.94
C ILE A 5 -40.08 38.24 8.70
N ALA A 6 -40.41 37.09 8.13
CA ALA A 6 -40.00 35.79 8.64
C ALA A 6 -38.48 35.65 8.49
N PHE A 7 -37.76 35.67 9.62
CA PHE A 7 -36.37 35.24 9.71
C PHE A 7 -36.35 33.72 9.50
N CYS A 8 -36.16 33.29 8.26
CA CYS A 8 -35.83 31.91 7.95
C CYS A 8 -34.34 31.74 8.27
N LEU A 9 -34.05 31.39 9.53
CA LEU A 9 -32.72 30.90 9.94
C LEU A 9 -32.48 29.57 9.24
N LEU A 10 -31.88 29.63 8.05
CA LEU A 10 -31.26 28.48 7.41
C LEU A 10 -30.11 28.03 8.31
N TRP A 11 -30.39 27.05 9.17
CA TRP A 11 -29.38 26.28 9.86
C TRP A 11 -28.69 25.43 8.79
N LEU A 12 -27.66 25.99 8.15
CA LEU A 12 -26.68 25.23 7.40
C LEU A 12 -25.99 24.33 8.42
N ALA A 13 -26.55 23.15 8.63
CA ALA A 13 -25.82 22.02 9.16
C ALA A 13 -24.62 21.86 8.23
N SER A 14 -23.49 22.40 8.66
CA SER A 14 -22.21 22.11 8.06
C SER A 14 -22.01 20.63 8.31
N PHE A 15 -22.42 19.81 7.34
CA PHE A 15 -21.92 18.46 7.22
C PHE A 15 -20.42 18.64 7.02
N SER A 16 -19.68 18.64 8.12
CA SER A 16 -18.24 18.45 8.10
C SER A 16 -18.03 17.16 7.33
N SER A 17 -17.51 17.26 6.12
CA SER A 17 -16.97 16.14 5.36
C SER A 17 -15.72 15.63 6.08
N GLN A 18 -15.91 15.01 7.25
CA GLN A 18 -14.90 14.24 7.97
C GLN A 18 -15.21 12.78 7.72
N ALA A 19 -14.66 12.23 6.63
CA ALA A 19 -14.50 10.78 6.47
C ALA A 19 -13.79 10.49 5.13
N PHE A 20 -12.47 10.68 5.07
CA PHE A 20 -11.53 9.86 4.28
C PHE A 20 -10.04 10.15 4.64
N GLU A 21 -9.76 10.66 5.86
CA GLU A 21 -8.42 11.14 6.28
C GLU A 21 -7.84 10.43 7.53
N SER A 22 -8.47 9.40 8.08
CA SER A 22 -8.10 8.91 9.42
C SER A 22 -7.03 7.82 9.38
N GLY A 23 -5.86 8.15 8.83
CA GLY A 23 -4.64 7.42 9.17
C GLY A 23 -4.26 7.68 10.64
N SER A 24 -3.85 6.66 11.38
CA SER A 24 -3.39 6.82 12.75
C SER A 24 -2.20 5.93 13.06
N ILE A 25 -1.42 6.35 14.07
CA ILE A 25 -0.40 5.51 14.68
C ILE A 25 -0.45 5.67 16.20
N THR A 26 -0.39 4.54 16.90
CA THR A 26 -0.46 4.47 18.36
C THR A 26 0.64 3.58 18.92
N ARG A 27 1.03 3.82 20.17
CA ARG A 27 1.89 2.92 20.93
C ARG A 27 1.01 1.95 21.71
N VAL A 28 1.06 0.67 21.33
CA VAL A 28 0.29 -0.40 21.97
C VAL A 28 1.01 -0.90 23.23
N SER A 29 2.34 -0.91 23.20
CA SER A 29 3.20 -1.21 24.35
C SER A 29 4.59 -0.57 24.19
N ASP A 30 5.47 -0.76 25.16
CA ASP A 30 6.88 -0.34 25.06
C ASP A 30 7.58 -0.86 23.80
N ALA A 31 7.20 -2.06 23.32
CA ALA A 31 7.85 -2.72 22.20
C ALA A 31 7.04 -2.69 20.88
N VAL A 32 5.81 -2.17 20.89
CA VAL A 32 4.87 -2.31 19.77
C VAL A 32 4.23 -0.98 19.41
N LEU A 33 4.35 -0.60 18.14
CA LEU A 33 3.54 0.46 17.52
C LEU A 33 2.50 -0.16 16.58
N ARG A 34 1.35 0.50 16.43
CA ARG A 34 0.29 0.10 15.50
C ARG A 34 -0.04 1.22 14.53
N ILE A 35 -0.02 0.92 13.24
CA ILE A 35 -0.44 1.80 12.14
C ILE A 35 -1.78 1.30 11.59
N GLU A 36 -2.76 2.19 11.54
CA GLU A 36 -4.10 1.92 11.00
C GLU A 36 -4.51 2.97 9.97
N GLY A 37 -5.13 2.55 8.87
CA GLY A 37 -5.66 3.44 7.83
C GLY A 37 -4.59 4.00 6.88
N VAL A 38 -4.83 5.20 6.35
CA VAL A 38 -4.02 5.82 5.30
C VAL A 38 -2.65 6.27 5.83
N LEU A 39 -1.58 5.97 5.09
CA LEU A 39 -0.24 6.52 5.31
C LEU A 39 -0.22 7.99 4.89
N THR A 40 -0.39 8.89 5.86
CA THR A 40 -0.34 10.34 5.66
C THR A 40 0.97 10.93 6.20
N PRO A 41 1.34 12.17 5.83
CA PRO A 41 2.47 12.86 6.45
C PRO A 41 2.32 13.01 7.97
N ALA A 42 1.08 13.10 8.48
CA ALA A 42 0.83 13.14 9.92
C ALA A 42 1.18 11.79 10.59
N VAL A 43 0.85 10.66 9.95
CA VAL A 43 1.24 9.32 10.42
C VAL A 43 2.77 9.18 10.44
N SER A 44 3.47 9.60 9.38
CA SER A 44 4.94 9.54 9.34
C SER A 44 5.58 10.38 10.44
N ARG A 45 5.16 11.64 10.60
CA ARG A 45 5.68 12.50 11.70
C ARG A 45 5.43 11.87 13.06
N ARG A 46 4.22 11.38 13.32
CA ARG A 46 3.88 10.76 14.60
C ARG A 46 4.63 9.45 14.82
N PHE A 47 4.96 8.71 13.77
CA PHE A 47 5.84 7.54 13.85
C PHE A 47 7.21 7.92 14.39
N TYR A 48 7.84 8.99 13.89
CA TYR A 48 9.13 9.45 14.38
C TYR A 48 9.10 10.00 15.82
N GLU A 49 7.95 10.53 16.27
CA GLU A 49 7.75 10.91 17.68
C GLU A 49 7.62 9.69 18.61
N LEU A 50 7.13 8.57 18.09
CA LEU A 50 6.83 7.38 18.87
C LEU A 50 7.96 6.34 18.82
N ILE A 51 8.76 6.28 17.76
CA ILE A 51 9.77 5.24 17.58
C ILE A 51 10.97 5.46 18.51
N ASP A 52 11.42 4.39 19.17
CA ASP A 52 12.61 4.37 20.01
C ASP A 52 13.31 2.99 19.94
N ASP A 53 14.35 2.79 20.74
CA ASP A 53 15.14 1.55 20.73
C ASP A 53 14.43 0.35 21.38
N LYS A 54 13.34 0.59 22.12
CA LYS A 54 12.52 -0.47 22.73
C LYS A 54 11.57 -1.08 21.72
N VAL A 55 11.11 -0.32 20.73
CA VAL A 55 10.21 -0.83 19.68
C VAL A 55 10.90 -1.95 18.89
N LYS A 56 10.18 -3.06 18.71
CA LYS A 56 10.61 -4.25 17.95
C LYS A 56 9.62 -4.68 16.88
N LEU A 57 8.34 -4.29 17.02
CA LEU A 57 7.26 -4.73 16.15
C LEU A 57 6.38 -3.55 15.72
N ILE A 58 6.04 -3.51 14.44
CA ILE A 58 5.01 -2.64 13.89
C ILE A 58 3.80 -3.50 13.47
N GLN A 59 2.67 -3.30 14.14
CA GLN A 59 1.38 -3.86 13.73
C GLN A 59 0.75 -2.97 12.66
N ILE A 60 0.23 -3.55 11.59
CA ILE A 60 -0.18 -2.82 10.41
C ILE A 60 -1.55 -3.31 9.92
N SER A 61 -2.47 -2.36 9.74
CA SER A 61 -3.67 -2.49 8.93
C SER A 61 -3.83 -1.23 8.07
N SER A 62 -3.36 -1.26 6.82
CA SER A 62 -3.27 -0.06 5.99
C SER A 62 -3.52 -0.34 4.51
N GLU A 63 -4.38 0.46 3.90
CA GLU A 63 -4.59 0.50 2.45
C GLU A 63 -3.46 1.22 1.69
N GLY A 64 -2.41 1.66 2.40
CA GLY A 64 -1.33 2.46 1.86
C GLY A 64 -1.65 3.94 1.92
N GLY A 65 -1.22 4.72 0.93
CA GLY A 65 -1.35 6.18 0.96
C GLY A 65 -0.15 6.89 0.33
N VAL A 66 0.25 8.02 0.90
CA VAL A 66 1.32 8.88 0.39
C VAL A 66 2.63 8.11 0.30
N THR A 67 3.22 8.06 -0.90
CA THR A 67 4.45 7.30 -1.16
C THR A 67 5.60 7.76 -0.28
N GLU A 68 5.79 9.07 -0.13
CA GLU A 68 6.86 9.63 0.69
C GLU A 68 6.76 9.14 2.15
N SER A 69 5.56 9.20 2.73
CA SER A 69 5.30 8.73 4.10
C SER A 69 5.53 7.22 4.25
N GLY A 70 5.16 6.43 3.23
CA GLY A 70 5.43 5.00 3.22
C GLY A 70 6.93 4.68 3.16
N LEU A 71 7.69 5.37 2.30
CA LEU A 71 9.14 5.20 2.20
C LEU A 71 9.86 5.63 3.47
N GLU A 72 9.51 6.79 4.05
CA GLU A 72 10.09 7.29 5.30
C GLU A 72 9.94 6.29 6.46
N ILE A 73 8.76 5.69 6.62
CA ILE A 73 8.50 4.68 7.66
C ILE A 73 9.25 3.38 7.33
N ALA A 74 9.19 2.92 6.07
CA ALA A 74 9.82 1.69 5.62
C ALA A 74 11.35 1.71 5.78
N GLU A 75 11.99 2.83 5.44
CA GLU A 75 13.44 3.00 5.59
C GLU A 75 13.87 2.87 7.07
N GLU A 76 13.08 3.40 8.00
CA GLU A 76 13.36 3.27 9.43
C GLU A 76 13.10 1.86 9.96
N ILE A 77 12.03 1.19 9.51
CA ILE A 77 11.76 -0.23 9.78
C ILE A 77 12.97 -1.08 9.35
N GLN A 78 13.46 -0.88 8.12
CA GLN A 78 14.58 -1.61 7.57
C GLN A 78 15.89 -1.28 8.31
N ARG A 79 16.15 0.00 8.60
CA ARG A 79 17.35 0.45 9.33
C ARG A 79 17.45 -0.16 10.72
N ARG A 80 16.32 -0.26 11.43
CA ARG A 80 16.24 -0.85 12.77
C ARG A 80 16.04 -2.36 12.77
N SER A 81 15.87 -2.98 11.60
CA SER A 81 15.53 -4.40 11.45
C SER A 81 14.29 -4.80 12.25
N LEU A 82 13.25 -3.96 12.23
CA LEU A 82 12.00 -4.22 12.95
C LEU A 82 11.21 -5.33 12.29
N ASP A 83 10.51 -6.10 13.12
CA ASP A 83 9.50 -7.03 12.64
C ASP A 83 8.20 -6.28 12.33
N ILE A 84 7.38 -6.88 11.48
CA ILE A 84 6.04 -6.38 11.17
C ILE A 84 5.00 -7.48 11.36
N GLU A 85 3.79 -7.08 11.72
CA GLU A 85 2.62 -7.94 11.77
C GLU A 85 1.49 -7.30 10.97
N ILE A 86 1.07 -7.97 9.89
CA ILE A 86 -0.12 -7.56 9.13
C ILE A 86 -1.35 -8.13 9.83
N GLU A 87 -2.16 -7.26 10.41
CA GLU A 87 -3.32 -7.67 11.20
C GLU A 87 -4.53 -7.99 10.33
N ASP A 88 -4.78 -7.17 9.30
CA ASP A 88 -5.98 -7.29 8.47
C ASP A 88 -5.71 -7.00 7.00
N PHE A 89 -5.08 -5.85 6.71
CA PHE A 89 -4.90 -5.39 5.33
C PHE A 89 -3.55 -4.67 5.14
N CYS A 90 -2.89 -4.88 4.00
CA CYS A 90 -1.72 -4.10 3.59
C CYS A 90 -1.69 -3.95 2.07
N ALA A 91 -2.03 -2.76 1.56
CA ALA A 91 -2.07 -2.50 0.13
C ALA A 91 -1.26 -1.29 -0.31
N SER A 92 -1.03 -1.15 -1.61
CA SER A 92 -0.40 0.03 -2.20
C SER A 92 0.97 0.34 -1.56
N SER A 93 1.23 1.59 -1.18
CA SER A 93 2.39 2.01 -0.39
C SER A 93 2.67 1.14 0.85
N CYS A 94 1.66 0.54 1.50
CA CYS A 94 1.90 -0.41 2.59
C CYS A 94 2.62 -1.66 2.07
N ALA A 95 2.05 -2.32 1.05
CA ALA A 95 2.62 -3.53 0.46
C ALA A 95 3.94 -3.25 -0.27
N ASN A 96 4.02 -2.11 -0.96
CA ASN A 96 5.18 -1.70 -1.73
C ASN A 96 6.37 -1.37 -0.83
N TYR A 97 6.16 -0.81 0.37
CA TYR A 97 7.26 -0.29 1.19
C TYR A 97 7.32 -0.92 2.59
N LEU A 98 6.29 -0.78 3.41
CA LEU A 98 6.31 -1.27 4.81
C LEU A 98 6.44 -2.79 4.86
N PHE A 99 5.67 -3.51 4.05
CA PHE A 99 5.74 -4.98 4.00
C PHE A 99 7.12 -5.47 3.55
N ILE A 100 7.73 -4.81 2.57
CA ILE A 100 9.07 -5.14 2.06
C ILE A 100 10.16 -4.87 3.09
N ALA A 101 10.03 -3.79 3.87
CA ALA A 101 11.01 -3.39 4.87
C ALA A 101 11.10 -4.31 6.09
N GLY A 102 10.01 -5.03 6.42
CA GLY A 102 9.95 -5.84 7.63
C GLY A 102 10.96 -6.99 7.66
N ASN A 103 11.67 -7.14 8.78
CA ASN A 103 12.67 -8.18 8.99
C ASN A 103 12.01 -9.58 9.02
N ARG A 104 11.17 -9.85 10.03
CA ARG A 104 10.19 -10.95 10.03
C ARG A 104 8.79 -10.40 9.75
N LYS A 105 8.03 -11.12 8.93
CA LYS A 105 6.72 -10.68 8.43
C LYS A 105 5.66 -11.64 8.93
N PHE A 106 5.03 -11.29 10.05
CA PHE A 106 3.92 -12.06 10.60
C PHE A 106 2.63 -11.68 9.87
N ILE A 107 1.91 -12.68 9.36
CA ILE A 107 0.65 -12.46 8.63
C ILE A 107 -0.45 -13.16 9.43
N LYS A 108 -1.36 -12.38 10.02
CA LYS A 108 -2.53 -12.94 10.71
C LYS A 108 -3.44 -13.68 9.72
N SER A 109 -4.14 -14.69 10.22
CA SER A 109 -5.09 -15.45 9.43
C SER A 109 -6.12 -14.53 8.76
N GLY A 110 -6.34 -14.75 7.46
CA GLY A 110 -7.26 -13.95 6.64
C GLY A 110 -6.68 -12.63 6.14
N ALA A 111 -5.55 -12.15 6.65
CA ALA A 111 -5.00 -10.85 6.25
C ALA A 111 -4.69 -10.79 4.74
N ILE A 112 -5.00 -9.66 4.12
CA ILE A 112 -4.81 -9.44 2.69
C ILE A 112 -3.61 -8.53 2.48
N ILE A 113 -2.72 -8.93 1.57
CA ILE A 113 -1.58 -8.13 1.15
C ILE A 113 -1.64 -8.02 -0.36
N GLY A 114 -1.63 -6.80 -0.89
CA GLY A 114 -1.85 -6.57 -2.30
C GLY A 114 -1.05 -5.40 -2.88
N TRP A 115 -0.49 -5.63 -4.06
CA TRP A 115 0.33 -4.67 -4.78
C TRP A 115 -0.47 -4.01 -5.89
N HIS A 116 -0.24 -2.71 -6.07
CA HIS A 116 -0.63 -1.99 -7.28
C HIS A 116 0.26 -0.74 -7.43
N GLY A 117 0.33 -0.22 -8.65
CA GLY A 117 1.10 0.99 -8.96
C GLY A 117 2.63 0.83 -8.77
N GLY A 118 3.24 1.83 -8.13
CA GLY A 118 4.68 1.92 -7.87
C GLY A 118 5.48 2.68 -8.93
N HIS A 119 6.58 3.31 -8.50
CA HIS A 119 7.31 4.27 -9.35
C HIS A 119 8.19 3.56 -10.38
N SER A 120 8.72 2.38 -10.05
CA SER A 120 9.48 1.50 -10.95
C SER A 120 8.69 1.01 -12.16
N PHE A 121 7.35 1.06 -12.12
CA PHE A 121 6.52 0.76 -13.27
C PHE A 121 6.23 1.98 -14.15
N THR A 122 6.10 3.18 -13.57
CA THR A 122 5.63 4.35 -14.33
C THR A 122 6.74 4.92 -15.22
N PRO A 123 6.66 4.79 -16.56
CA PRO A 123 7.68 5.33 -17.43
C PRO A 123 7.65 6.86 -17.36
N PHE A 124 8.83 7.45 -17.28
CA PHE A 124 9.08 8.88 -17.48
C PHE A 124 8.41 9.36 -18.77
N ARG A 125 7.65 10.46 -18.71
CA ARG A 125 7.01 11.08 -19.89
C ARG A 125 7.64 12.45 -20.17
N PRO A 126 8.74 12.50 -20.95
CA PRO A 126 9.38 13.77 -21.28
C PRO A 126 8.38 14.70 -22.00
N GLY A 127 8.31 15.96 -21.56
CA GLY A 127 7.41 16.98 -22.12
C GLY A 127 6.02 17.08 -21.48
N LEU A 128 5.60 16.11 -20.66
CA LEU A 128 4.37 16.18 -19.87
C LEU A 128 4.61 16.54 -18.40
N ASP A 129 5.75 16.13 -17.86
CA ASP A 129 6.14 16.40 -16.48
C ASP A 129 7.04 17.65 -16.42
N SER A 130 6.80 18.54 -15.44
CA SER A 130 7.68 19.68 -15.17
C SER A 130 9.03 19.19 -14.63
N GLN A 131 10.12 19.94 -14.85
CA GLN A 131 11.46 19.56 -14.35
C GLN A 131 11.50 19.28 -12.85
N VAL A 132 10.76 20.06 -12.04
CA VAL A 132 10.64 19.82 -10.59
C VAL A 132 10.00 18.45 -10.31
N ARG A 133 8.88 18.13 -10.98
CA ARG A 133 8.22 16.82 -10.86
C ARG A 133 9.12 15.68 -11.35
N LEU A 134 10.03 15.96 -12.28
CA LEU A 134 10.99 14.97 -12.77
C LEU A 134 12.04 14.62 -11.73
N GLU A 135 12.62 15.61 -11.07
CA GLU A 135 13.62 15.36 -10.02
C GLU A 135 12.98 14.69 -8.79
N GLU A 136 11.78 15.11 -8.38
CA GLU A 136 11.03 14.43 -7.32
C GLU A 136 10.79 12.95 -7.66
N LYS A 137 10.32 12.64 -8.87
CA LYS A 137 10.10 11.25 -9.30
C LYS A 137 11.39 10.41 -9.29
N LYS A 138 12.52 10.99 -9.70
CA LYS A 138 13.81 10.29 -9.68
C LYS A 138 14.25 9.94 -8.26
N ILE A 139 14.07 10.87 -7.31
CA ILE A 139 14.40 10.65 -5.90
C ILE A 139 13.56 9.50 -5.33
N ILE A 140 12.24 9.52 -5.57
CA ILE A 140 11.34 8.44 -5.12
C ILE A 140 11.74 7.10 -5.74
N LEU A 141 12.01 7.08 -7.05
CA LEU A 141 12.43 5.86 -7.75
C LEU A 141 13.72 5.28 -7.17
N GLN A 142 14.70 6.14 -6.89
CA GLN A 142 15.98 5.71 -6.31
C GLN A 142 15.78 5.12 -4.90
N ARG A 143 14.96 5.75 -4.07
CA ARG A 143 14.65 5.27 -2.72
C ARG A 143 13.91 3.93 -2.76
N GLU A 144 12.90 3.81 -3.62
CA GLU A 144 12.17 2.56 -3.85
C GLU A 144 13.11 1.43 -4.28
N GLN A 145 13.97 1.66 -5.28
CA GLN A 145 14.93 0.65 -5.73
C GLN A 145 15.93 0.27 -4.64
N LEU A 146 16.41 1.24 -3.85
CA LEU A 146 17.34 0.99 -2.76
C LEU A 146 16.69 0.16 -1.63
N LEU A 147 15.43 0.45 -1.28
CA LEU A 147 14.67 -0.31 -0.30
C LEU A 147 14.56 -1.78 -0.71
N TYR A 148 14.19 -2.03 -1.97
CA TYR A 148 14.05 -3.38 -2.54
C TYR A 148 15.39 -4.11 -2.62
N ALA A 149 16.44 -3.43 -3.11
CA ALA A 149 17.78 -4.00 -3.19
C ALA A 149 18.31 -4.41 -1.80
N LYS A 150 18.14 -3.55 -0.79
CA LYS A 150 18.52 -3.87 0.60
C LYS A 150 17.72 -5.03 1.19
N ALA A 151 16.45 -5.16 0.83
CA ALA A 151 15.60 -6.28 1.24
C ALA A 151 15.93 -7.58 0.47
N GLY A 152 16.71 -7.51 -0.61
CA GLY A 152 16.97 -8.63 -1.51
C GLY A 152 15.74 -9.06 -2.32
N VAL A 153 14.81 -8.13 -2.55
CA VAL A 153 13.56 -8.34 -3.29
C VAL A 153 13.68 -7.77 -4.70
N SER A 154 13.24 -8.52 -5.70
CA SER A 154 13.21 -8.06 -7.08
C SER A 154 12.20 -6.93 -7.25
N VAL A 155 12.63 -5.85 -7.92
CA VAL A 155 11.73 -4.75 -8.33
C VAL A 155 10.66 -5.20 -9.33
N ASP A 156 10.77 -6.40 -9.90
CA ASP A 156 9.73 -6.98 -10.74
C ASP A 156 8.39 -7.13 -10.00
N LEU A 157 8.41 -7.27 -8.67
CA LEU A 157 7.19 -7.26 -7.86
C LEU A 157 6.36 -5.98 -8.09
N ILE A 158 7.01 -4.82 -8.10
CA ILE A 158 6.35 -3.54 -8.41
C ILE A 158 5.97 -3.47 -9.89
N VAL A 159 6.90 -3.84 -10.78
CA VAL A 159 6.69 -3.76 -12.23
C VAL A 159 5.47 -4.57 -12.65
N TYR A 160 5.35 -5.80 -12.17
CA TYR A 160 4.19 -6.66 -12.46
C TYR A 160 2.90 -6.07 -11.92
N SER A 161 2.91 -5.56 -10.69
CA SER A 161 1.73 -4.89 -10.11
C SER A 161 1.27 -3.70 -10.97
N GLY A 162 2.20 -2.92 -11.51
CA GLY A 162 1.88 -1.77 -12.34
C GLY A 162 1.37 -2.15 -13.74
N ILE A 163 1.93 -3.22 -14.34
CA ILE A 163 1.42 -3.77 -15.60
C ILE A 163 -0.04 -4.21 -15.43
N LEU A 164 -0.35 -4.95 -14.35
CA LEU A 164 -1.72 -5.38 -14.03
C LEU A 164 -2.64 -4.18 -13.81
N THR A 165 -2.15 -3.16 -13.10
CA THR A 165 -2.90 -1.90 -12.89
C THR A 165 -3.24 -1.22 -14.21
N VAL A 166 -2.29 -1.14 -15.17
CA VAL A 166 -2.54 -0.50 -16.47
C VAL A 166 -3.36 -1.36 -17.42
N GLY A 167 -3.18 -2.68 -17.41
CA GLY A 167 -4.01 -3.62 -18.17
C GLY A 167 -5.48 -3.45 -17.80
N ALA A 168 -5.80 -3.48 -16.50
CA ALA A 168 -7.16 -3.28 -16.00
C ALA A 168 -7.76 -1.93 -16.44
N LEU A 169 -6.97 -0.84 -16.44
CA LEU A 169 -7.43 0.47 -16.91
C LEU A 169 -7.75 0.49 -18.41
N LYS A 170 -6.92 -0.16 -19.24
CA LYS A 170 -7.08 -0.19 -20.70
C LYS A 170 -8.30 -0.98 -21.14
N GLU A 171 -8.65 -2.03 -20.40
CA GLU A 171 -9.85 -2.83 -20.64
C GLU A 171 -11.14 -2.13 -20.16
N GLY A 172 -11.03 -0.88 -19.67
CA GLY A 172 -12.18 -0.13 -19.14
C GLY A 172 -12.75 -0.73 -17.86
N LEU A 173 -11.99 -1.61 -17.21
CA LEU A 173 -12.53 -2.44 -16.13
C LEU A 173 -12.65 -1.68 -14.80
N VAL A 174 -11.77 -0.73 -14.44
CA VAL A 174 -11.91 0.02 -13.17
C VAL A 174 -11.08 1.32 -13.08
N ARG A 175 -11.30 2.17 -12.05
CA ARG A 175 -10.36 3.25 -11.66
C ARG A 175 -9.09 2.65 -11.02
N ARG A 176 -7.96 3.38 -11.09
CA ARG A 176 -6.63 2.97 -10.60
C ARG A 176 -6.60 2.45 -9.16
N ASP A 177 -7.46 3.00 -8.32
CA ASP A 177 -7.47 2.74 -6.87
C ASP A 177 -8.15 1.40 -6.52
N TYR A 178 -8.70 0.70 -7.52
CA TYR A 178 -9.49 -0.52 -7.35
C TYR A 178 -8.87 -1.76 -8.01
N THR A 179 -7.62 -1.68 -8.47
CA THR A 179 -6.87 -2.84 -8.96
C THR A 179 -5.91 -3.31 -7.88
N LEU A 180 -5.97 -4.59 -7.51
CA LEU A 180 -5.12 -5.15 -6.47
C LEU A 180 -4.58 -6.52 -6.92
N TRP A 181 -3.27 -6.68 -6.91
CA TRP A 181 -2.63 -7.98 -7.14
C TRP A 181 -2.16 -8.60 -5.84
N CYS A 182 -2.73 -9.74 -5.48
CA CYS A 182 -2.40 -10.52 -4.29
C CYS A 182 -1.60 -11.77 -4.68
N PRO A 183 -0.26 -11.71 -4.75
CA PRO A 183 0.59 -12.86 -5.06
C PRO A 183 0.47 -13.95 -3.98
N SER A 184 0.73 -15.21 -4.34
CA SER A 184 0.89 -16.30 -3.37
C SER A 184 2.24 -16.24 -2.65
N VAL A 185 2.41 -16.94 -1.52
CA VAL A 185 3.70 -17.11 -0.83
C VAL A 185 4.82 -17.52 -1.78
N ALA A 186 4.59 -18.60 -2.54
CA ALA A 186 5.59 -19.12 -3.46
C ALA A 186 6.04 -18.09 -4.51
N GLU A 187 5.12 -17.21 -4.94
CA GLU A 187 5.43 -16.15 -5.90
C GLU A 187 6.25 -15.02 -5.25
N LEU A 188 5.91 -14.64 -4.02
CA LEU A 188 6.71 -13.68 -3.25
C LEU A 188 8.12 -14.21 -2.95
N GLU A 189 8.24 -15.47 -2.57
CA GLU A 189 9.54 -16.13 -2.35
C GLU A 189 10.38 -16.17 -3.62
N ARG A 190 9.76 -16.48 -4.77
CA ARG A 190 10.42 -16.45 -6.09
C ARG A 190 10.95 -15.05 -6.44
N LEU A 191 10.26 -14.00 -6.00
CA LEU A 191 10.67 -12.61 -6.16
C LEU A 191 11.62 -12.12 -5.05
N GLY A 192 12.07 -13.02 -4.16
CA GLY A 192 13.08 -12.73 -3.14
C GLY A 192 12.53 -12.23 -1.81
N VAL A 193 11.21 -12.17 -1.62
CA VAL A 193 10.62 -11.84 -0.32
C VAL A 193 10.83 -13.01 0.63
N LYS A 194 11.45 -12.74 1.77
CA LYS A 194 11.85 -13.75 2.77
C LYS A 194 11.19 -13.49 4.13
N ASN A 195 11.32 -14.47 5.01
CA ASN A 195 10.92 -14.42 6.42
C ASN A 195 9.42 -14.17 6.64
N ILE A 196 8.60 -14.76 5.78
CA ILE A 196 7.14 -14.74 5.93
C ILE A 196 6.73 -15.83 6.90
N VAL A 197 5.99 -15.44 7.95
CA VAL A 197 5.41 -16.36 8.94
C VAL A 197 3.90 -16.14 8.94
N SER A 198 3.16 -17.06 8.33
CA SER A 198 1.69 -16.97 8.24
C SER A 198 1.03 -18.00 9.14
N SER A 199 -0.02 -17.60 9.86
CA SER A 199 -0.80 -18.48 10.74
C SER A 199 -2.00 -19.17 10.06
N GLY A 200 -2.12 -19.10 8.73
CA GLY A 200 -3.24 -19.71 7.98
C GLY A 200 -3.06 -19.67 6.45
N SER A 201 -4.15 -19.91 5.71
CA SER A 201 -4.19 -19.79 4.24
C SER A 201 -4.10 -18.32 3.83
N TRP A 202 -2.89 -17.80 3.65
CA TRP A 202 -2.71 -16.60 2.86
C TRP A 202 -2.88 -16.96 1.37
N GLY A 203 -3.79 -16.30 0.66
CA GLY A 203 -3.76 -16.33 -0.81
C GLY A 203 -4.71 -17.28 -1.53
N GLY A 204 -5.73 -17.84 -0.87
CA GLY A 204 -6.81 -18.49 -1.61
C GLY A 204 -7.60 -17.43 -2.39
N SER A 205 -7.64 -17.50 -3.73
CA SER A 205 -8.32 -16.49 -4.58
C SER A 205 -9.75 -16.23 -4.12
N ARG A 206 -10.48 -17.30 -3.83
CA ARG A 206 -11.86 -17.23 -3.33
C ARG A 206 -11.99 -16.58 -1.96
N GLU A 207 -11.09 -16.89 -1.02
CA GLU A 207 -11.12 -16.32 0.33
C GLU A 207 -10.78 -14.82 0.31
N ILE A 208 -9.79 -14.44 -0.52
CA ILE A 208 -9.44 -13.04 -0.76
C ILE A 208 -10.60 -12.29 -1.42
N GLU A 209 -11.23 -12.86 -2.46
CA GLU A 209 -12.38 -12.26 -3.15
C GLU A 209 -13.58 -12.10 -2.21
N GLU A 210 -13.94 -13.13 -1.44
CA GLU A 210 -15.04 -13.07 -0.46
C GLU A 210 -14.79 -12.00 0.60
N ARG A 211 -13.55 -11.88 1.09
CA ARG A 211 -13.17 -10.91 2.12
C ARG A 211 -13.08 -9.48 1.58
N LEU A 212 -12.55 -9.27 0.38
CA LEU A 212 -12.59 -7.97 -0.30
C LEU A 212 -14.05 -7.54 -0.52
N ASN A 213 -14.91 -8.44 -1.01
CA ASN A 213 -16.34 -8.15 -1.14
C ASN A 213 -16.98 -7.75 0.21
N ALA A 214 -16.66 -8.47 1.29
CA ALA A 214 -17.17 -8.15 2.63
C ALA A 214 -16.68 -6.79 3.16
N LEU A 215 -15.46 -6.37 2.79
CA LEU A 215 -14.90 -5.06 3.11
C LEU A 215 -15.46 -3.92 2.23
N GLY A 216 -16.44 -4.19 1.36
CA GLY A 216 -17.02 -3.18 0.48
C GLY A 216 -16.20 -2.91 -0.78
N TYR A 217 -15.18 -3.72 -1.07
CA TYR A 217 -14.38 -3.68 -2.29
C TYR A 217 -15.14 -4.34 -3.48
N LEU A 218 -16.44 -4.06 -3.63
CA LEU A 218 -17.31 -4.64 -4.67
C LEU A 218 -16.95 -4.15 -6.09
N GLY A 219 -16.88 -5.06 -7.06
CA GLY A 219 -16.68 -4.74 -8.49
C GLY A 219 -15.24 -4.51 -8.92
N GLN A 220 -14.27 -5.08 -8.19
CA GLN A 220 -12.84 -4.83 -8.38
C GLN A 220 -12.15 -5.89 -9.21
N SER A 221 -11.13 -5.47 -9.98
CA SER A 221 -10.19 -6.38 -10.63
C SER A 221 -9.13 -6.81 -9.61
N VAL A 222 -9.45 -7.87 -8.86
CA VAL A 222 -8.53 -8.53 -7.95
C VAL A 222 -7.82 -9.64 -8.72
N TYR A 223 -6.50 -9.52 -8.84
CA TYR A 223 -5.67 -10.56 -9.42
C TYR A 223 -5.09 -11.39 -8.27
N VAL A 224 -5.37 -12.69 -8.20
CA VAL A 224 -4.84 -13.55 -7.14
C VAL A 224 -3.95 -14.64 -7.73
N GLY A 225 -2.75 -14.81 -7.17
CA GLY A 225 -1.78 -15.81 -7.61
C GLY A 225 -0.69 -15.23 -8.52
N LYS A 226 -0.24 -15.99 -9.52
CA LYS A 226 0.94 -15.63 -10.33
C LYS A 226 0.63 -14.46 -11.25
N ALA A 227 1.51 -13.45 -11.29
CA ALA A 227 1.37 -12.33 -12.22
C ALA A 227 1.30 -12.79 -13.69
N TYR A 228 2.12 -13.78 -14.07
CA TYR A 228 2.19 -14.31 -15.44
C TYR A 228 0.90 -15.00 -15.92
N SER A 229 -0.02 -15.34 -15.01
CA SER A 229 -1.35 -15.84 -15.41
C SER A 229 -2.20 -14.76 -16.05
N TYR A 230 -1.82 -13.49 -15.86
CA TYR A 230 -2.61 -12.32 -16.25
C TYR A 230 -1.83 -11.35 -17.16
N ILE A 231 -0.50 -11.37 -17.09
CA ILE A 231 0.36 -10.54 -17.93
C ILE A 231 0.68 -11.29 -19.23
N PRO A 232 0.32 -10.75 -20.42
CA PRO A 232 0.68 -11.37 -21.69
C PRO A 232 2.19 -11.54 -21.83
N GLU A 233 2.62 -12.67 -22.42
CA GLU A 233 4.03 -13.06 -22.50
C GLU A 233 4.93 -12.00 -23.16
N ALA A 234 4.39 -11.21 -24.09
CA ALA A 234 5.07 -10.08 -24.71
C ALA A 234 5.59 -9.03 -23.71
N PHE A 235 4.92 -8.84 -22.57
CA PHE A 235 5.36 -7.91 -21.51
C PHE A 235 6.35 -8.55 -20.53
N LEU A 236 6.60 -9.85 -20.65
CA LEU A 236 7.54 -10.62 -19.83
C LEU A 236 8.90 -10.80 -20.51
N ILE A 237 8.93 -10.72 -21.85
CA ILE A 237 10.09 -11.00 -22.69
C ILE A 237 11.08 -9.82 -22.79
N GLU A 238 10.65 -8.57 -22.54
CA GLU A 238 11.54 -7.38 -22.59
C GLU A 238 12.65 -7.35 -21.51
N LYS A 239 12.82 -8.41 -20.71
CA LYS A 239 13.79 -8.47 -19.60
C LYS A 239 14.55 -9.80 -19.47
N ARG A 240 14.70 -10.59 -20.54
CA ARG A 240 15.72 -11.66 -20.56
C ARG A 240 17.08 -11.12 -21.00
#